data_AF-X0VLV8-F1
#
_entry.id   AF-X0VLV8-F1
#
_cell.length_a   1.000
_cell.length_b   1.000
_cell.length_c   1.000
_cell.angle_alpha   90.00
_cell.angle_beta   90.00
_cell.angle_gamma   90.00
#
_symmetry.space_group_name_H-M   'P 1'
#
loop_
_entity.id
_entity.type
_entity.pdbx_description
1 polymer ?
#
loop_
_entity_poly.entity_id
_entity_poly.type
_entity_poly.pdbx_seq_one_letter_code
_entity_poly.pdbx_strand_id
1 'polypeptide(L)'
;MKKLIYLIVLTLILGLVLTGCLLSNVGQVPTTGQSGIAYLTKHTEGDPQKIDLLAGQTLNVGEVKVWNDTEKLYIQYVVDAPWEMTGSHLYVGQADPVGFPSTPGQFPYSPGMEKSPSPSALYDDATMTYTIPLDEIYDYEFEGKGQGKGLNA
;
A
#
# COMPACT_ATOMS: atom_id res chain seq x y z
N MET A 1 5.10 -58.40 -31.33
CA MET A 1 6.17 -57.49 -30.83
C MET A 1 6.02 -56.04 -31.27
N LYS A 2 5.44 -55.72 -32.44
CA LYS A 2 5.26 -54.32 -32.91
C LYS A 2 4.41 -53.43 -31.98
N LYS A 3 3.35 -53.96 -31.37
CA LYS A 3 2.47 -53.22 -30.43
C LYS A 3 3.16 -52.87 -29.10
N LEU A 4 4.05 -53.73 -28.62
CA LEU A 4 4.83 -53.51 -27.40
C LEU A 4 5.94 -52.47 -27.63
N ILE A 5 6.60 -52.51 -28.79
CA ILE A 5 7.61 -51.52 -29.18
C ILE A 5 6.98 -50.12 -29.31
N TYR A 6 5.77 -50.01 -29.87
CA TYR A 6 5.06 -48.73 -29.99
C TYR A 6 4.73 -48.10 -28.63
N LEU A 7 4.30 -48.89 -27.65
CA LEU A 7 4.03 -48.41 -26.30
C LEU A 7 5.29 -47.93 -25.59
N ILE A 8 6.41 -48.64 -25.72
CA ILE A 8 7.70 -48.24 -25.13
C ILE A 8 8.16 -46.91 -25.72
N VAL A 9 8.12 -46.75 -27.04
CA VAL A 9 8.52 -45.51 -27.72
C VAL A 9 7.62 -44.33 -27.32
N LEU A 10 6.31 -44.54 -27.21
CA LEU A 10 5.36 -43.51 -26.76
C LEU A 10 5.66 -43.04 -25.33
N THR A 11 5.92 -43.97 -24.41
CA THR A 11 6.27 -43.62 -23.02
C THR A 11 7.61 -42.88 -22.91
N LEU A 12 8.57 -43.20 -23.79
CA LEU A 12 9.90 -42.57 -23.79
C LEU A 12 9.83 -41.13 -24.29
N ILE A 13 9.01 -40.87 -25.32
CA ILE A 13 8.79 -39.51 -25.85
C ILE A 13 8.01 -38.66 -24.83
N LEU A 14 6.98 -39.21 -24.19
CA LEU A 14 6.19 -38.48 -23.19
C LEU A 14 7.01 -38.14 -21.94
N GLY A 15 7.90 -39.05 -21.51
CA GLY A 15 8.82 -38.82 -20.38
C GLY A 15 9.89 -37.78 -20.68
N LEU A 16 10.37 -37.70 -21.93
CA LEU A 16 11.42 -36.75 -22.32
C LEU A 16 10.93 -35.30 -22.35
N VAL A 17 9.64 -35.07 -22.67
CA VAL A 17 9.05 -33.72 -22.74
C VAL A 17 8.73 -33.16 -21.33
N LEU A 18 8.59 -34.01 -20.30
CA LEU A 18 8.21 -33.57 -18.96
C LEU A 18 9.39 -33.12 -18.07
N THR A 19 10.63 -33.39 -18.47
CA THR A 19 11.86 -32.95 -17.75
C THR A 19 12.45 -31.63 -18.27
N GLY A 20 11.80 -30.97 -19.22
CA GLY A 20 12.35 -29.81 -19.93
C GLY A 20 11.61 -28.50 -19.69
N CYS A 21 11.49 -28.04 -18.44
CA CYS A 21 11.24 -26.62 -18.11
C CYS A 21 11.80 -26.26 -16.72
N LEU A 22 13.10 -25.96 -16.71
CA LEU A 22 13.71 -24.84 -15.98
C LEU A 22 13.45 -24.75 -14.46
N LEU A 23 14.29 -25.46 -13.70
CA LEU A 23 14.75 -25.00 -12.39
C LEU A 23 15.56 -23.71 -12.57
N SER A 24 14.94 -22.55 -12.36
CA SER A 24 15.67 -21.30 -12.18
C SER A 24 16.20 -21.24 -10.75
N ASN A 25 17.30 -21.95 -10.48
CA ASN A 25 18.11 -21.66 -9.31
C ASN A 25 18.98 -20.45 -9.64
N VAL A 26 18.46 -19.25 -9.37
CA VAL A 26 19.29 -18.04 -9.35
C VAL A 26 20.11 -18.12 -8.08
N GLY A 27 21.35 -18.62 -8.20
CA GLY A 27 22.35 -18.44 -7.16
C GLY A 27 22.53 -16.94 -6.94
N GLN A 28 22.05 -16.43 -5.82
CA GLN A 28 22.26 -15.05 -5.41
C GLN A 28 23.78 -14.82 -5.32
N VAL A 29 24.27 -13.96 -6.20
CA VAL A 29 25.58 -13.32 -6.06
C VAL A 29 25.54 -12.49 -4.76
N PRO A 30 26.57 -12.54 -3.90
CA PRO A 30 26.66 -11.62 -2.78
C PRO A 30 26.91 -10.21 -3.35
N THR A 31 25.88 -9.37 -3.37
CA THR A 31 26.05 -7.94 -3.70
C THR A 31 26.61 -7.24 -2.47
N THR A 32 27.93 -7.27 -2.32
CA THR A 32 28.64 -6.30 -1.50
C THR A 32 28.54 -4.93 -2.16
N GLY A 33 27.83 -4.01 -1.52
CA GLY A 33 27.81 -2.59 -1.86
C GLY A 33 26.53 -2.10 -2.55
N GLN A 34 25.39 -2.16 -1.88
CA GLN A 34 24.26 -1.29 -2.21
C GLN A 34 23.91 -0.45 -0.98
N SER A 35 24.32 0.82 -1.04
CA SER A 35 23.95 1.84 -0.07
C SER A 35 22.43 2.05 -0.15
N GLY A 36 21.73 1.58 0.87
CA GLY A 36 20.51 2.19 1.40
C GLY A 36 19.39 2.48 0.41
N ILE A 37 18.89 1.47 -0.27
CA ILE A 37 17.47 1.47 -0.68
C ILE A 37 16.87 0.25 -0.01
N ALA A 38 16.29 0.46 1.18
CA ALA A 38 15.36 -0.49 1.75
C ALA A 38 14.24 -0.62 0.73
N TYR A 39 14.20 -1.76 0.03
CA TYR A 39 13.14 -2.08 -0.91
C TYR A 39 11.80 -1.74 -0.25
N LEU A 40 10.98 -0.95 -0.95
CA LEU A 40 9.58 -0.68 -0.61
C LEU A 40 8.90 -2.04 -0.47
N THR A 41 8.94 -2.60 0.73
CA THR A 41 8.33 -3.90 0.98
C THR A 41 6.85 -3.59 1.00
N LYS A 42 6.17 -4.01 -0.06
CA LYS A 42 4.71 -3.92 -0.16
C LYS A 42 4.13 -4.59 1.08
N HIS A 43 3.54 -3.79 1.95
CA HIS A 43 2.84 -4.29 3.12
C HIS A 43 1.49 -4.88 2.71
N THR A 44 1.06 -5.92 3.42
CA THR A 44 -0.22 -6.59 3.17
C THR A 44 -1.17 -6.31 4.31
N GLU A 45 -2.46 -6.57 4.13
CA GLU A 45 -3.45 -6.41 5.22
C GLU A 45 -3.09 -7.24 6.46
N GLY A 46 -2.49 -8.42 6.28
CA GLY A 46 -2.03 -9.27 7.38
C GLY A 46 -0.71 -8.84 8.03
N ASP A 47 0.05 -7.95 7.38
CA ASP A 47 1.31 -7.41 7.87
C ASP A 47 1.50 -5.94 7.40
N PRO A 48 0.68 -5.01 7.93
CA PRO A 48 0.69 -3.62 7.50
C PRO A 48 1.92 -2.89 8.03
N GLN A 49 2.33 -1.81 7.35
CA GLN A 49 3.27 -0.87 7.92
C GLN A 49 2.62 -0.20 9.11
N LYS A 50 3.25 -0.25 10.28
CA LYS A 50 2.75 0.39 11.50
C LYS A 50 3.59 1.61 11.85
N ILE A 51 2.92 2.71 12.12
CA ILE A 51 3.52 3.99 12.50
C ILE A 51 2.79 4.49 13.74
N ASP A 52 3.51 5.00 14.73
CA ASP A 52 2.90 5.56 15.94
C ASP A 52 2.03 6.77 15.60
N LEU A 53 0.80 6.79 16.13
CA LEU A 53 -0.08 7.96 16.05
C LEU A 53 0.20 8.86 17.26
N LEU A 54 0.86 9.99 17.02
CA LEU A 54 1.31 10.88 18.10
C LEU A 54 0.38 12.09 18.28
N ALA A 55 -0.26 12.18 19.45
CA ALA A 55 -0.93 13.40 19.91
C ALA A 55 0.09 14.37 20.53
N GLY A 56 -0.05 15.67 20.22
CA GLY A 56 0.85 16.69 20.75
C GLY A 56 2.34 16.45 20.41
N GLN A 57 2.62 15.72 19.33
CA GLN A 57 3.95 15.33 18.82
C GLN A 57 4.71 14.26 19.63
N THR A 58 4.28 13.92 20.84
CA THR A 58 5.08 13.04 21.72
C THR A 58 4.29 11.93 22.39
N LEU A 59 2.97 12.10 22.55
CA LEU A 59 2.13 11.11 23.20
C LEU A 59 1.62 10.12 22.18
N ASN A 60 2.07 8.87 22.25
CA ASN A 60 1.47 7.80 21.46
C ASN A 60 0.03 7.55 21.94
N VAL A 61 -0.93 7.68 21.03
CA VAL A 61 -2.36 7.48 21.26
C VAL A 61 -2.94 6.36 20.37
N GLY A 62 -2.08 5.60 19.71
CA GLY A 62 -2.45 4.48 18.85
C GLY A 62 -1.51 4.31 17.67
N GLU A 63 -2.02 3.79 16.57
CA GLU A 63 -1.22 3.43 15.40
C GLU A 63 -1.90 3.82 14.07
N VAL A 64 -1.08 4.11 13.07
CA VAL A 64 -1.47 4.21 11.66
C VAL A 64 -0.94 2.97 10.94
N LYS A 65 -1.85 2.23 10.31
CA LYS A 65 -1.58 1.04 9.51
C LYS A 65 -1.69 1.38 8.03
N VAL A 66 -0.66 1.04 7.25
CA VAL A 66 -0.62 1.30 5.81
C VAL A 66 -0.33 0.01 5.05
N TRP A 67 -1.17 -0.33 4.07
CA TRP A 67 -0.99 -1.49 3.18
C TRP A 67 -1.66 -1.27 1.82
N ASN A 68 -1.37 -2.11 0.83
CA ASN A 68 -2.04 -2.07 -0.47
C ASN A 68 -2.24 -3.47 -1.07
N ASP A 69 -3.24 -3.63 -1.94
CA ASP A 69 -3.61 -4.91 -2.54
C ASP A 69 -3.32 -5.01 -4.06
N THR A 70 -2.54 -4.05 -4.60
CA THR A 70 -2.23 -3.77 -6.02
C THR A 70 -3.19 -2.84 -6.75
N GLU A 71 -4.40 -2.66 -6.25
CA GLU A 71 -5.37 -1.72 -6.84
C GLU A 71 -5.59 -0.50 -5.94
N LYS A 72 -5.57 -0.71 -4.62
CA LYS A 72 -5.92 0.33 -3.64
C LYS A 72 -4.87 0.41 -2.55
N LEU A 73 -4.64 1.62 -2.07
CA LEU A 73 -3.91 1.94 -0.85
C LEU A 73 -4.91 2.08 0.31
N TYR A 74 -4.56 1.51 1.44
CA TYR A 74 -5.34 1.56 2.68
C TYR A 74 -4.53 2.26 3.75
N ILE A 75 -5.16 3.23 4.42
CA ILE A 75 -4.59 3.94 5.58
C ILE A 75 -5.59 3.83 6.70
N GLN A 76 -5.26 3.08 7.75
CA GLN A 76 -6.12 2.90 8.90
C GLN A 76 -5.51 3.53 10.14
N TYR A 77 -6.21 4.50 10.71
CA TYR A 77 -5.94 5.06 12.02
C TYR A 77 -6.66 4.21 13.06
N VAL A 78 -5.94 3.76 14.08
CA VAL A 78 -6.49 3.08 15.26
C VAL A 78 -6.08 3.88 16.48
N VAL A 79 -7.04 4.32 17.28
CA VAL A 79 -6.79 5.03 18.54
C VAL A 79 -7.00 4.08 19.72
N ASP A 80 -6.11 4.17 20.71
CA ASP A 80 -6.20 3.38 21.94
C ASP A 80 -7.11 4.09 22.95
N ALA A 81 -7.86 3.32 23.75
CA ALA A 81 -8.64 3.88 24.84
C ALA A 81 -7.72 4.68 25.82
N PRO A 82 -8.14 5.85 26.32
CA PRO A 82 -9.48 6.45 26.23
C PRO A 82 -9.65 7.46 25.08
N TRP A 83 -8.79 7.42 24.05
CA TRP A 83 -8.82 8.39 22.96
C TRP A 83 -9.91 8.06 21.94
N GLU A 84 -10.53 9.12 21.41
CA GLU A 84 -11.55 9.06 20.36
C GLU A 84 -11.16 10.00 19.23
N MET A 85 -11.46 9.60 17.99
CA MET A 85 -11.04 10.34 16.81
C MET A 85 -12.19 11.17 16.24
N THR A 86 -12.06 12.49 16.35
CA THR A 86 -13.09 13.44 15.89
C THR A 86 -12.84 13.99 14.48
N GLY A 87 -11.87 13.43 13.75
CA GLY A 87 -11.56 13.85 12.39
C GLY A 87 -10.09 13.59 12.04
N SER A 88 -9.78 13.66 10.75
CA SER A 88 -8.39 13.60 10.27
C SER A 88 -8.23 14.38 8.98
N HIS A 89 -6.98 14.68 8.63
CA HIS A 89 -6.60 15.29 7.36
C HIS A 89 -5.43 14.50 6.82
N LEU A 90 -5.56 14.02 5.58
CA LEU A 90 -4.61 13.10 4.98
C LEU A 90 -4.12 13.66 3.65
N TYR A 91 -2.81 13.60 3.45
CA TYR A 91 -2.16 13.78 2.17
C TYR A 91 -1.56 12.43 1.74
N VAL A 92 -1.87 12.02 0.51
CA VAL A 92 -1.23 10.90 -0.18
C VAL A 92 -0.93 11.38 -1.60
N GLY A 93 0.33 11.32 -1.99
CA GLY A 93 0.78 11.75 -3.33
C GLY A 93 2.26 11.43 -3.53
N GLN A 94 2.72 11.63 -4.76
CA GLN A 94 4.10 11.34 -5.16
C GLN A 94 5.08 12.46 -4.78
N ALA A 95 4.57 13.69 -4.67
CA ALA A 95 5.35 14.85 -4.27
C ALA A 95 5.67 14.82 -2.76
N ASP A 96 6.91 15.22 -2.43
CA ASP A 96 7.35 15.40 -1.05
C ASP A 96 6.49 16.49 -0.37
N PRO A 97 5.82 16.19 0.75
CA PRO A 97 4.99 17.15 1.44
C PRO A 97 5.77 18.30 2.13
N VAL A 98 7.10 18.31 2.06
CA VAL A 98 7.92 19.42 2.58
C VAL A 98 7.48 20.75 1.95
N GLY A 99 7.02 21.66 2.80
CA GLY A 99 6.55 22.99 2.39
C GLY A 99 5.07 23.04 1.96
N PHE A 100 4.36 21.90 2.00
CA PHE A 100 2.91 21.91 1.84
C PHE A 100 2.29 22.60 3.04
N PRO A 101 1.19 23.33 2.84
CA PRO A 101 0.55 23.97 3.96
C PRO A 101 -0.15 22.91 4.81
N SER A 102 0.07 22.99 6.12
CA SER A 102 -0.44 22.05 7.11
C SER A 102 -1.83 22.41 7.63
N THR A 103 -2.54 23.32 6.95
CA THR A 103 -3.86 23.75 7.40
C THR A 103 -4.89 22.65 7.08
N PRO A 104 -5.65 22.16 8.07
CA PRO A 104 -6.70 21.14 7.92
C PRO A 104 -7.56 21.22 6.65
N GLY A 105 -8.06 22.40 6.29
CA GLY A 105 -8.94 22.59 5.14
C GLY A 105 -8.27 22.50 3.76
N GLN A 106 -6.97 22.23 3.69
CA GLN A 106 -6.19 22.26 2.44
C GLN A 106 -5.78 20.88 1.95
N PHE A 107 -5.93 19.86 2.79
CA PHE A 107 -5.61 18.48 2.43
C PHE A 107 -6.60 17.91 1.40
N PRO A 108 -6.10 17.12 0.43
CA PRO A 108 -6.92 16.53 -0.63
C PRO A 108 -7.89 15.48 -0.07
N TYR A 109 -7.53 14.81 1.02
CA TYR A 109 -8.40 13.87 1.73
C TYR A 109 -8.75 14.45 3.10
N SER A 110 -10.01 14.86 3.26
CA SER A 110 -10.60 15.25 4.54
C SER A 110 -12.00 14.62 4.67
N PRO A 111 -12.30 13.90 5.75
CA PRO A 111 -13.65 13.46 6.02
C PRO A 111 -14.41 14.66 6.59
N GLY A 112 -15.36 15.19 5.83
CA GLY A 112 -16.37 16.10 6.37
C GLY A 112 -17.26 15.33 7.36
N MET A 113 -17.09 15.55 8.66
CA MET A 113 -17.96 14.94 9.67
C MET A 113 -19.33 15.63 9.69
N GLU A 114 -20.19 15.36 8.69
CA GLU A 114 -21.64 15.56 8.85
C GLU A 114 -22.51 14.42 8.30
N LYS A 115 -22.02 13.56 7.41
CA LYS A 115 -22.57 12.20 7.14
C LYS A 115 -21.78 11.59 6.00
N SER A 116 -21.18 10.43 6.25
CA SER A 116 -20.39 9.67 5.29
C SER A 116 -19.07 10.36 4.90
N PRO A 117 -17.91 9.74 5.17
CA PRO A 117 -16.65 10.31 4.73
C PRO A 117 -16.60 10.30 3.20
N SER A 118 -16.01 11.35 2.64
CA SER A 118 -15.68 11.48 1.21
C SER A 118 -15.01 10.19 0.69
N PRO A 119 -15.24 9.83 -0.58
CA PRO A 119 -15.78 8.52 -0.93
C PRO A 119 -14.88 7.40 -0.39
N SER A 120 -15.45 6.54 0.48
CA SER A 120 -14.90 5.24 0.92
C SER A 120 -14.20 5.16 2.27
N ALA A 121 -14.13 6.22 3.10
CA ALA A 121 -13.64 6.00 4.45
C ALA A 121 -14.65 5.21 5.32
N LEU A 122 -14.18 4.36 6.23
CA LEU A 122 -15.03 3.67 7.21
C LEU A 122 -14.62 4.12 8.61
N TYR A 123 -15.60 4.40 9.47
CA TYR A 123 -15.38 4.87 10.84
C TYR A 123 -16.15 4.02 11.85
N ASP A 124 -15.45 3.63 12.90
CA ASP A 124 -15.96 3.13 14.19
C ASP A 124 -15.21 3.91 15.28
N ASP A 125 -15.74 4.09 16.49
CA ASP A 125 -15.27 5.10 17.46
C ASP A 125 -13.74 5.11 17.72
N ALA A 126 -13.09 3.95 17.54
CA ALA A 126 -11.65 3.77 17.69
C ALA A 126 -10.86 3.60 16.38
N THR A 127 -11.49 3.59 15.20
CA THR A 127 -10.84 3.25 13.92
C THR A 127 -11.39 4.06 12.74
N MET A 128 -10.49 4.61 11.91
CA MET A 128 -10.82 5.24 10.63
C MET A 128 -9.95 4.70 9.51
N THR A 129 -10.56 4.17 8.46
CA THR A 129 -9.84 3.63 7.28
C THR A 129 -10.11 4.47 6.05
N TYR A 130 -9.08 4.99 5.40
CA TYR A 130 -9.11 5.51 4.04
C TYR A 130 -8.83 4.38 3.05
N THR A 131 -9.58 4.36 1.94
CA THR A 131 -9.32 3.50 0.78
C THR A 131 -9.14 4.39 -0.43
N ILE A 132 -7.95 4.38 -1.02
CA ILE A 132 -7.57 5.28 -2.12
C ILE A 132 -7.15 4.41 -3.31
N PRO A 133 -7.84 4.49 -4.46
CA PRO A 133 -7.38 3.83 -5.68
C PRO A 133 -5.98 4.30 -6.05
N LEU A 134 -5.08 3.37 -6.37
CA LEU A 134 -3.68 3.70 -6.66
C LEU A 134 -3.55 4.53 -7.95
N ASP A 135 -4.48 4.39 -8.88
CA ASP A 135 -4.58 5.19 -10.12
C ASP A 135 -5.11 6.62 -9.88
N GLU A 136 -5.59 6.91 -8.67
CA GLU A 136 -6.00 8.24 -8.21
C GLU A 136 -4.92 8.94 -7.37
N ILE A 137 -3.74 8.32 -7.19
CA ILE A 137 -2.61 8.95 -6.48
C ILE A 137 -1.78 9.76 -7.47
N TYR A 138 -1.94 11.09 -7.39
CA TYR A 138 -1.33 12.06 -8.28
C TYR A 138 -0.24 12.88 -7.58
N ASP A 139 0.50 13.67 -8.36
CA ASP A 139 1.27 14.79 -7.84
C ASP A 139 0.33 15.83 -7.24
N TYR A 140 0.78 16.52 -6.19
CA TYR A 140 -0.02 17.50 -5.49
C TYR A 140 0.42 18.91 -5.82
N GLU A 141 -0.53 19.73 -6.27
CA GLU A 141 -0.36 21.17 -6.40
C GLU A 141 -1.32 21.91 -5.47
N PHE A 142 -0.73 22.79 -4.66
CA PHE A 142 -1.48 23.65 -3.76
C PHE A 142 -2.08 24.86 -4.50
N GLU A 143 -3.40 24.94 -4.60
CA GLU A 143 -4.12 26.03 -5.29
C GLU A 143 -4.46 27.23 -4.37
N GLY A 144 -3.50 27.69 -3.54
CA GLY A 144 -3.73 28.88 -2.72
C GLY A 144 -4.83 28.71 -1.66
N LYS A 145 -5.75 29.66 -1.46
CA LYS A 145 -6.74 29.63 -0.35
C LYS A 145 -7.82 28.51 -0.45
N GLY A 146 -7.51 27.35 -1.01
CA GLY A 146 -8.39 26.19 -1.15
C GLY A 146 -7.68 24.86 -0.88
N GLN A 147 -8.36 23.76 -1.20
CA GLN A 147 -7.78 22.41 -1.22
C GLN A 147 -6.80 22.28 -2.39
N GLY A 148 -5.72 21.52 -2.23
CA GLY A 148 -4.87 21.20 -3.38
C GLY A 148 -5.54 20.22 -4.34
N LYS A 149 -5.13 20.26 -5.61
CA LYS A 149 -5.60 19.34 -6.65
C LYS A 149 -4.52 18.30 -6.97
N GLY A 150 -4.98 17.09 -7.32
CA GLY A 150 -4.15 16.10 -7.98
C GLY A 150 -3.84 16.56 -9.41
N LEU A 151 -2.56 16.56 -9.77
CA LEU A 151 -2.07 16.82 -11.12
C LEU A 151 -2.01 15.52 -11.92
N ASN A 152 -2.73 15.47 -13.03
CA ASN A 152 -2.54 14.41 -14.01
C ASN A 152 -1.15 14.60 -14.64
N ALA A 153 -0.19 13.75 -14.28
CA ALA A 153 1.12 13.68 -14.93
C ALA A 153 1.00 13.28 -16.41
#